data_AF-A0A806X6G2-F1
#
_entry.id   AF-A0A806X6G2-F1
#
_cell.length_a   1.000
_cell.length_b   1.000
_cell.length_c   1.000
_cell.angle_alpha   90.00
_cell.angle_beta   90.00
_cell.angle_gamma   90.00
#
_symmetry.space_group_name_H-M   'P 1'
#
loop_
_entity.id
_entity.type
_entity.pdbx_description
1 polymer ?
#
loop_
_entity_poly.entity_id
_entity_poly.type
_entity_poly.pdbx_seq_one_letter_code
_entity_poly.pdbx_strand_id
1 'polypeptide(L)' 'MKLPNEKMLSLLIIFIVCVLGIIISFLSITLAIDVIIWLLTGSFDLTKLDILKTIKIGCIIGSFTGFVFVIARLLRLKGF' A
#
# COMPACT_ATOMS: atom_id res chain seq x y z
N MET A 1 30.12 17.70 3.51
CA MET A 1 29.18 17.09 4.50
C MET A 1 27.87 16.81 3.78
N LYS A 2 27.56 15.54 3.44
CA LYS A 2 26.27 15.19 2.81
C LYS A 2 25.20 15.19 3.89
N LEU A 3 24.22 16.09 3.79
CA LEU A 3 23.18 16.26 4.81
C LEU A 3 22.46 14.92 5.06
N PRO A 4 22.35 14.45 6.31
CA PRO A 4 21.57 13.25 6.64
C PRO A 4 20.09 13.37 6.20
N ASN A 5 19.61 14.59 5.97
CA ASN A 5 18.27 14.88 5.47
C ASN A 5 17.96 14.21 4.13
N GLU A 6 18.88 14.21 3.16
CA GLU A 6 18.57 13.69 1.80
C GLU A 6 18.32 12.17 1.82
N LYS A 7 19.06 11.45 2.66
CA LYS A 7 18.89 10.00 2.83
C LYS A 7 17.61 9.66 3.59
N MET A 8 17.31 10.39 4.66
CA MET A 8 16.06 10.19 5.40
C MET A 8 14.84 10.51 4.53
N LEU A 9 14.89 11.59 3.74
CA LEU A 9 13.80 11.99 2.86
C LEU A 9 13.59 10.98 1.74
N SER A 10 14.67 10.43 1.16
CA SER A 10 14.58 9.33 0.19
C SER A 10 13.95 8.06 0.78
N LEU A 11 14.31 7.68 2.01
CA LEU A 11 13.70 6.55 2.71
C LEU A 11 12.20 6.77 2.98
N LEU A 12 11.84 7.99 3.38
CA LEU A 12 10.47 8.37 3.67
C LEU A 12 9.60 8.35 2.41
N ILE A 13 10.13 8.83 1.27
CA ILE A 13 9.45 8.74 -0.03
C ILE A 13 9.20 7.28 -0.41
N ILE A 14 10.20 6.41 -0.30
CA ILE A 14 10.02 4.98 -0.63
C ILE A 14 8.97 4.33 0.26
N PHE A 15 8.99 4.63 1.56
CA PHE A 15 7.98 4.14 2.50
C PHE A 15 6.57 4.58 2.07
N ILE A 16 6.38 5.88 1.79
CA ILE A 16 5.08 6.42 1.36
C ILE A 16 4.62 5.78 0.04
N VAL A 17 5.50 5.67 -0.95
CA VAL A 17 5.17 5.07 -2.26
C VAL A 17 4.81 3.59 -2.10
N CYS A 18 5.53 2.83 -1.28
CA CYS A 18 5.18 1.44 -0.97
C CYS A 18 3.80 1.33 -0.32
N VAL A 19 3.52 2.13 0.71
CA VAL A 19 2.24 2.11 1.42
C VAL A 19 1.10 2.48 0.48
N LEU A 20 1.25 3.56 -0.31
CA LEU A 20 0.26 3.97 -1.30
C LEU A 20 0.02 2.91 -2.38
N GLY A 21 1.10 2.31 -2.92
CA GLY A 21 0.99 1.26 -3.93
C GLY A 21 0.23 0.03 -3.44
N ILE A 22 0.46 -0.37 -2.18
CA ILE A 22 -0.26 -1.48 -1.56
C ILE A 22 -1.72 -1.11 -1.36
N ILE A 23 -2.03 0.07 -0.82
CA ILE A 23 -3.42 0.53 -0.64
C ILE A 23 -4.18 0.55 -1.97
N ILE A 24 -3.57 1.10 -3.04
CA ILE A 24 -4.19 1.17 -4.38
C ILE A 24 -4.42 -0.24 -4.96
N SER A 25 -3.47 -1.15 -4.75
CA SER A 25 -3.59 -2.54 -5.22
C SER A 25 -4.75 -3.26 -4.52
N PHE A 26 -4.84 -3.18 -3.20
CA PHE A 26 -5.94 -3.77 -2.43
C PHE A 26 -7.29 -3.16 -2.80
N LEU A 27 -7.35 -1.84 -2.98
CA LEU A 27 -8.57 -1.16 -3.40
C LEU A 27 -9.01 -1.58 -4.81
N SER A 28 -8.06 -1.73 -5.74
CA SER A 28 -8.34 -2.23 -7.09
C SER A 28 -8.86 -3.66 -7.08
N ILE A 29 -8.32 -4.53 -6.23
CA ILE A 29 -8.81 -5.90 -6.08
C ILE A 29 -10.25 -5.90 -5.57
N THR A 30 -10.55 -5.14 -4.52
CA THR A 30 -11.93 -5.01 -4.01
C THR A 30 -12.88 -4.50 -5.09
N LEU A 31 -12.48 -3.47 -5.83
CA LEU A 31 -13.29 -2.90 -6.90
C LEU A 31 -13.51 -3.88 -8.06
N ALA A 32 -12.47 -4.64 -8.44
CA ALA A 32 -12.57 -5.65 -9.49
C ALA A 32 -13.52 -6.80 -9.08
N ILE A 33 -13.45 -7.26 -7.83
CA ILE A 33 -14.36 -8.28 -7.31
C ILE A 33 -15.81 -7.78 -7.34
N ASP A 34 -16.04 -6.54 -6.90
CA ASP A 34 -17.39 -5.96 -6.90
C ASP A 34 -17.96 -5.81 -8.31
N VAL A 35 -17.13 -5.39 -9.28
CA VAL A 35 -17.52 -5.35 -10.71
C VAL A 35 -17.87 -6.73 -11.24
N ILE A 36 -17.13 -7.78 -10.86
CA ILE A 36 -17.44 -9.16 -11.25
C ILE A 36 -18.77 -9.62 -10.64
N ILE A 37 -19.00 -9.33 -9.36
CA ILE A 37 -20.25 -9.65 -8.66
C ILE A 37 -21.43 -8.93 -9.31
N TRP A 38 -21.24 -7.65 -9.66
CA TRP A 38 -22.23 -6.85 -10.38
C TRP A 38 -22.55 -7.44 -11.74
N LEU A 39 -21.55 -7.90 -12.50
CA LEU A 39 -21.77 -8.55 -13.78
C LEU A 39 -22.56 -9.88 -13.64
N LEU A 40 -22.35 -10.62 -12.55
CA LEU A 40 -23.02 -11.90 -12.29
C LEU A 40 -24.45 -11.74 -11.73
N THR A 41 -24.67 -10.73 -10.90
CA THR A 41 -25.88 -10.63 -10.05
C THR A 41 -26.76 -9.43 -10.42
N GLY A 42 -26.21 -8.47 -11.18
CA GLY A 42 -26.87 -7.20 -11.52
C GLY A 42 -26.90 -6.18 -10.37
N SER A 43 -26.49 -6.56 -9.17
CA SER A 43 -26.43 -5.70 -7.97
C SER A 43 -24.99 -5.27 -7.68
N PHE A 44 -24.77 -3.95 -7.61
CA PHE A 44 -23.51 -3.35 -7.20
C PHE A 44 -23.68 -2.87 -5.76
N ASP A 45 -23.05 -3.57 -4.80
CA ASP A 45 -23.27 -3.33 -3.37
C ASP A 45 -21.95 -3.00 -2.66
N LEU A 46 -21.26 -2.00 -3.22
CA LEU A 46 -19.98 -1.52 -2.72
C LEU A 46 -20.21 -0.59 -1.52
N THR A 47 -20.30 -1.17 -0.33
CA THR A 47 -20.58 -0.42 0.90
C THR A 47 -19.35 0.38 1.36
N LYS A 48 -19.56 1.64 1.76
CA LYS A 48 -18.49 2.54 2.27
C LYS A 48 -17.68 1.91 3.42
N LEU A 49 -18.32 1.05 4.21
CA LEU A 49 -17.72 0.33 5.33
C LEU A 49 -16.69 -0.71 4.85
N ASP A 50 -16.96 -1.42 3.75
CA ASP A 50 -16.02 -2.37 3.14
C ASP A 50 -14.80 -1.67 2.54
N ILE A 51 -15.00 -0.51 1.89
CA ILE A 51 -13.90 0.32 1.41
C ILE A 51 -12.98 0.72 2.57
N LEU A 52 -13.57 1.18 3.68
CA LEU A 52 -12.83 1.63 4.86
C LEU A 52 -12.08 0.46 5.53
N LYS A 53 -12.68 -0.73 5.53
CA LYS A 53 -12.06 -1.97 6.01
C LYS A 53 -10.88 -2.39 5.13
N THR A 54 -11.03 -2.35 3.80
CA THR A 54 -9.96 -2.61 2.84
C THR A 54 -8.81 -1.63 2.99
N ILE A 55 -9.08 -0.33 3.13
CA ILE A 55 -8.06 0.70 3.37
C ILE A 55 -7.32 0.42 4.68
N LYS A 56 -8.04 0.06 5.75
CA LYS A 56 -7.42 -0.24 7.05
C LYS A 56 -6.48 -1.44 6.96
N ILE A 57 -6.87 -2.50 6.26
CA ILE A 57 -6.03 -3.68 6.01
C ILE A 57 -4.83 -3.30 5.14
N GLY A 58 -5.05 -2.55 4.06
CA GLY A 58 -4.01 -2.05 3.17
C GLY A 58 -2.99 -1.17 3.88
N CYS A 59 -3.42 -0.33 4.84
CA CYS A 59 -2.52 0.45 5.68
C CYS A 59 -1.68 -0.41 6.62
N ILE A 60 -2.27 -1.44 7.25
CA ILE A 60 -1.54 -2.34 8.16
C ILE A 60 -0.46 -3.11 7.39
N ILE A 61 -0.85 -3.75 6.28
CA ILE A 61 0.06 -4.52 5.43
C ILE A 61 1.09 -3.59 4.80
N GLY A 62 0.64 -2.45 4.25
CA GLY A 62 1.50 -1.46 3.62
C GLY A 62 2.56 -0.89 4.56
N SER A 63 2.18 -0.57 5.80
CA SER A 63 3.10 -0.10 6.83
C SER A 63 4.11 -1.17 7.20
N PHE A 64 3.68 -2.43 7.35
CA PHE A 64 4.57 -3.55 7.64
C PHE A 64 5.59 -3.78 6.52
N THR A 65 5.14 -3.88 5.27
CA THR A 65 6.02 -4.06 4.10
C THR A 65 6.95 -2.86 3.90
N GLY A 66 6.43 -1.63 4.05
CA GLY A 66 7.23 -0.41 3.97
C GLY A 66 8.31 -0.36 5.05
N PHE A 67 8.01 -0.79 6.28
CA PHE A 67 8.96 -0.84 7.38
C PHE A 67 10.07 -1.86 7.12
N VAL A 68 9.73 -3.05 6.62
CA VAL A 68 10.71 -4.06 6.18
C VAL A 68 11.62 -3.49 5.08
N PHE A 69 11.07 -2.75 4.13
CA PHE A 69 11.83 -2.13 3.04
C PHE A 69 12.80 -1.05 3.54
N VAL A 70 12.34 -0.21 4.48
CA VAL A 70 13.16 0.80 5.17
C VAL A 70 14.32 0.14 5.92
N ILE A 71 14.06 -0.95 6.65
CA ILE A 71 15.10 -1.71 7.36
C ILE A 71 16.07 -2.37 6.39
N ALA A 72 15.59 -3.03 5.34
CA ALA A 72 16.44 -3.68 4.35
C ALA A 72 17.42 -2.68 3.69
N ARG A 73 16.93 -1.47 3.41
CA ARG A 73 17.75 -0.38 2.86
C ARG A 73 18.72 0.21 3.89
N LEU A 74 18.33 0.31 5.16
CA LEU A 74 19.23 0.69 6.26
C LEU A 74 20.37 -0.32 6.43
N LEU A 75 20.08 -1.61 6.30
CA LEU A 75 21.06 -2.71 6.36
C LEU A 75 21.95 -2.82 5.11
N ARG A 76 21.76 -1.95 4.10
CA ARG A 76 22.54 -1.92 2.85
C ARG A 76 22.61 -3.30 2.17
N LEU A 77 21.52 -4.07 2.21
CA LEU A 77 21.42 -5.30 1.44
C LEU A 77 21.59 -4.97 -0.05
N LYS A 78 22.72 -5.38 -0.64
CA LYS A 78 23.02 -5.18 -2.07
C LYS A 78 21.94 -5.87 -2.89
N GLY A 79 21.03 -5.09 -3.47
CA GLY A 79 19.91 -5.58 -4.28
C GLY A 79 18.67 -4.69 -4.28
N PHE A 80 18.56 -3.73 -3.35
CA PHE A 80 17.48 -2.74 -3.24
C PHE A 80 17.98 -1.30 -3.10
#